data_AF-A0A2A5IMZ1-F1
#
_entry.id   AF-A0A2A5IMZ1-F1
#
_cell.length_a   1.000
_cell.length_b   1.000
_cell.length_c   1.000
_cell.angle_alpha   90.00
_cell.angle_beta   90.00
_cell.angle_gamma   90.00
#
_symmetry.space_group_name_H-M   'P 1'
#
loop_
_entity.id
_entity.type
_entity.pdbx_description
1 polymer ?
#
loop_
_entity_poly.entity_id
_entity_poly.type
_entity_poly.pdbx_seq_one_letter_code
_entity_poly.pdbx_strand_id
1 'polypeptide(L)'
;MYFITEPTDLIGKEVGFIHANQFYDATTIVTKDGGILIVKQVFDFDEEPSTIVYNEHQAQKKIYEDIYVKNELDKLGIITEKNWAEYELQLKEAEEARKIEFQKEKEERERLEYERLKLKFEEEN
;
A
#
# COMPACT_ATOMS: atom_id res chain seq x y z
N MET A 1 -9.10 8.40 11.69
CA MET A 1 -9.05 8.12 10.24
C MET A 1 -9.72 6.79 9.95
N TYR A 2 -10.52 6.71 8.89
CA TYR A 2 -11.01 5.45 8.33
C TYR A 2 -11.00 5.53 6.80
N PHE A 3 -10.87 4.38 6.13
CA PHE A 3 -10.81 4.32 4.66
C PHE A 3 -12.17 3.96 4.09
N ILE A 4 -12.62 4.75 3.13
CA ILE A 4 -13.86 4.52 2.40
C ILE A 4 -13.54 3.59 1.22
N THR A 5 -14.24 2.46 1.14
CA THR A 5 -14.06 1.46 0.09
C THR A 5 -15.10 1.54 -1.01
N GLU A 6 -16.24 2.20 -0.76
CA GLU A 6 -17.30 2.42 -1.75
C GLU A 6 -17.59 3.92 -1.93
N PRO A 7 -17.64 4.44 -3.18
CA PRO A 7 -17.90 5.87 -3.41
C PRO A 7 -19.27 6.33 -2.89
N THR A 8 -20.25 5.43 -2.79
CA THR A 8 -21.58 5.68 -2.24
C THR A 8 -21.56 6.12 -0.77
N ASP A 9 -20.52 5.73 -0.02
CA ASP A 9 -20.35 6.13 1.38
C ASP A 9 -19.95 7.61 1.55
N LEU A 10 -19.70 8.34 0.45
CA LEU A 10 -19.54 9.79 0.46
C LEU A 10 -20.86 10.55 0.51
N ILE A 11 -22.00 9.90 0.22
CA ILE A 11 -23.30 10.57 0.18
C ILE A 11 -23.62 11.17 1.55
N GLY A 12 -23.86 12.48 1.57
CA GLY A 12 -24.19 13.22 2.78
C GLY A 12 -22.99 13.59 3.67
N LYS A 13 -21.76 13.26 3.27
CA LYS A 13 -20.55 13.67 3.99
C LYS A 13 -20.05 15.03 3.54
N GLU A 14 -19.56 15.81 4.50
CA GLU A 14 -18.89 17.08 4.20
C GLU A 14 -17.44 16.83 3.79
N VAL A 15 -17.08 17.32 2.61
CA VAL A 15 -15.70 17.27 2.13
C VAL A 15 -14.85 18.30 2.89
N GLY A 16 -13.73 17.83 3.44
CA GLY A 16 -12.70 18.66 4.05
C GLY A 16 -11.76 19.22 2.99
N PHE A 17 -11.16 18.34 2.18
CA PHE A 17 -10.37 18.72 1.01
C PHE A 17 -10.35 17.64 -0.06
N ILE A 18 -9.93 18.04 -1.26
CA ILE A 18 -9.71 17.15 -2.39
C ILE A 18 -8.29 17.40 -2.91
N HIS A 19 -7.54 16.33 -3.10
CA HIS A 19 -6.27 16.35 -3.81
C HIS A 19 -6.43 15.57 -5.12
N ALA A 20 -6.57 16.30 -6.22
CA ALA A 20 -6.67 15.77 -7.57
C ALA A 20 -5.58 16.41 -8.42
N ASN A 21 -4.38 15.82 -8.45
CA ASN A 21 -3.28 16.33 -9.24
C ASN A 21 -3.37 15.76 -10.67
N GLN A 22 -3.32 16.65 -11.67
CA GLN A 22 -3.44 16.34 -13.10
C GLN A 22 -2.40 15.35 -13.64
N PHE A 23 -1.29 15.19 -12.92
CA PHE A 23 -0.20 14.27 -13.27
C PHE A 23 -0.17 13.00 -12.40
N TYR A 24 -1.09 12.86 -11.44
CA TYR A 24 -1.09 11.74 -10.51
C TYR A 24 -2.15 10.69 -10.85
N ASP A 25 -1.75 9.45 -10.62
CA ASP A 25 -2.52 8.23 -10.82
C ASP A 25 -3.85 8.15 -10.04
N ALA A 26 -4.05 8.93 -8.97
CA ALA A 26 -5.22 8.79 -8.11
C ALA A 26 -5.67 10.14 -7.52
N THR A 27 -6.98 10.28 -7.34
CA THR A 27 -7.65 11.38 -6.64
C THR A 27 -7.93 10.98 -5.20
N THR A 28 -7.52 11.82 -4.26
CA THR A 28 -7.79 11.65 -2.82
C THR A 28 -8.87 12.62 -2.39
N ILE A 29 -9.94 12.10 -1.79
CA ILE A 29 -11.05 12.87 -1.23
C ILE A 29 -11.07 12.60 0.27
N VAL A 30 -11.04 13.66 1.07
CA VAL A 30 -11.04 13.57 2.52
C VAL A 30 -12.26 14.29 3.07
N THR A 31 -13.01 13.63 3.94
CA THR A 31 -14.17 14.18 4.62
C THR A 31 -13.78 14.76 5.98
N LYS A 32 -14.53 15.75 6.48
CA LYS A 32 -14.24 16.42 7.75
C LYS A 32 -14.31 15.51 8.97
N ASP A 33 -15.08 14.43 8.89
CA ASP A 33 -15.20 13.40 9.93
C ASP A 33 -14.04 12.37 9.89
N GLY A 34 -13.06 12.56 9.01
CA GLY A 34 -11.86 11.72 8.95
C GLY A 34 -11.96 10.48 8.06
N GLY A 35 -12.95 10.44 7.17
CA GLY A 35 -13.04 9.46 6.10
C GLY A 35 -12.14 9.82 4.93
N ILE A 36 -11.47 8.83 4.36
CA ILE A 36 -10.55 9.02 3.22
C ILE A 36 -10.94 8.06 2.10
N LEU A 37 -11.24 8.61 0.93
CA LEU A 37 -11.44 7.85 -0.30
C LEU A 37 -10.28 8.16 -1.27
N ILE A 38 -9.63 7.13 -1.79
CA ILE A 38 -8.64 7.29 -2.86
C ILE A 38 -9.10 6.48 -4.07
N VAL A 39 -9.26 7.15 -5.20
CA VAL A 39 -9.75 6.56 -6.45
C VAL A 39 -8.78 6.80 -7.58
N LYS A 40 -8.50 5.76 -8.36
CA LYS A 40 -7.69 5.81 -9.58
C LYS A 40 -8.59 5.54 -10.78
N GLN A 41 -8.54 6.41 -11.77
CA GLN A 41 -9.11 6.10 -13.08
C GLN A 41 -8.09 5.31 -13.88
N VAL A 42 -8.54 4.21 -14.48
CA VAL A 42 -7.74 3.39 -15.39
C VAL A 42 -8.37 3.51 -16.77
N PHE A 43 -7.57 3.98 -17.72
CA PHE A 43 -7.94 4.09 -19.12
C PHE A 43 -7.29 2.92 -19.85
N ASP A 44 -8.10 2.04 -20.43
CA ASP A 44 -7.63 1.07 -21.41
C ASP A 44 -8.07 1.50 -22.80
N PHE A 45 -7.22 1.28 -23.82
CA PHE A 45 -7.38 1.90 -25.14
C PHE A 45 -8.66 1.44 -25.88
N ASP A 46 -9.27 0.34 -25.45
CA ASP A 46 -10.47 -0.27 -26.05
C ASP A 46 -11.64 -0.50 -25.06
N GLU A 47 -11.50 -0.08 -23.79
CA GLU A 47 -12.54 -0.28 -22.76
C GLU A 47 -13.04 1.05 -22.16
N GLU A 48 -14.26 1.01 -21.59
CA GLU A 48 -14.75 2.14 -20.81
C GLU A 48 -13.83 2.40 -19.61
N PRO A 49 -13.51 3.67 -19.31
CA PRO A 49 -12.63 4.01 -18.20
C PRO A 49 -13.18 3.44 -16.90
N SER A 50 -12.39 2.60 -16.23
CA SER A 50 -12.77 1.99 -14.97
C SER A 50 -12.24 2.81 -13.80
N THR A 51 -12.97 2.79 -12.67
CA THR A 51 -12.54 3.45 -11.43
C THR A 51 -12.19 2.38 -10.40
N ILE A 52 -10.94 2.43 -9.93
CA ILE A 52 -10.44 1.55 -8.87
C ILE A 52 -10.44 2.33 -7.57
N VAL A 53 -11.13 1.81 -6.56
CA VAL A 53 -11.03 2.31 -5.19
C VAL A 53 -9.87 1.62 -4.49
N TYR A 54 -8.99 2.39 -3.87
CA TYR A 54 -7.86 1.82 -3.14
C TYR A 54 -8.35 1.19 -1.84
N ASN A 55 -7.86 -0.01 -1.55
CA ASN A 55 -8.07 -0.62 -0.23
C ASN A 55 -7.25 0.11 0.84
N GLU A 56 -7.50 -0.19 2.12
CA GLU A 56 -6.83 0.46 3.25
C GLU A 56 -5.31 0.45 3.12
N HIS A 57 -4.69 -0.69 2.83
CA HIS A 57 -3.23 -0.78 2.71
C HIS A 57 -2.68 0.09 1.57
N GLN A 58 -3.33 0.08 0.40
CA GLN A 58 -2.95 0.92 -0.74
C GLN A 58 -3.14 2.41 -0.42
N ALA A 59 -4.23 2.76 0.27
CA ALA A 59 -4.53 4.13 0.63
C ALA A 59 -3.55 4.66 1.69
N GLN A 60 -3.26 3.87 2.74
CA GLN A 60 -2.24 4.19 3.74
C GLN A 60 -0.88 4.43 3.09
N LYS A 61 -0.45 3.53 2.19
CA LYS A 61 0.80 3.68 1.46
C LYS A 61 0.80 4.97 0.63
N LYS A 62 -0.28 5.25 -0.09
CA LYS A 62 -0.39 6.44 -0.95
C LYS A 62 -0.30 7.73 -0.15
N ILE A 63 -1.00 7.80 0.98
CA ILE A 63 -0.90 8.94 1.90
C ILE A 63 0.50 9.00 2.50
N TYR A 64 1.11 7.87 2.84
CA TYR A 64 2.45 7.84 3.40
C TYR A 64 3.50 8.46 2.44
N GLU A 65 3.36 8.22 1.15
CA GLU A 65 4.26 8.75 0.12
C GLU A 65 3.97 10.22 -0.24
N ASP A 66 2.75 10.71 0.00
CA ASP A 66 2.32 12.05 -0.39
C ASP A 66 2.41 13.05 0.77
N ILE A 67 3.49 13.84 0.79
CA ILE A 67 3.77 14.87 1.81
C ILE A 67 2.65 15.92 1.89
N TYR A 68 2.03 16.28 0.76
CA TYR A 68 0.98 17.29 0.76
C TYR A 68 -0.27 16.76 1.49
N VAL A 69 -0.71 15.55 1.11
CA VAL A 69 -1.88 14.92 1.73
C VAL A 69 -1.65 14.68 3.23
N LYS A 70 -0.43 14.27 3.63
CA LYS A 70 -0.06 14.17 5.06
C LYS A 70 -0.26 15.48 5.80
N ASN A 71 0.28 16.57 5.28
CA ASN A 71 0.23 17.87 5.94
C ASN A 71 -1.20 18.40 6.04
N GLU A 72 -2.05 18.18 5.03
CA GLU A 72 -3.46 18.57 5.09
C GLU A 72 -4.24 17.72 6.11
N LEU A 73 -3.94 16.43 6.22
CA LEU A 73 -4.56 15.55 7.22
C LEU A 73 -4.18 15.92 8.65
N ASP A 74 -2.93 16.34 8.86
CA ASP A 74 -2.43 16.85 10.15
C ASP A 74 -3.10 18.19 10.52
N LYS A 75 -3.21 19.13 9.57
CA LYS A 75 -3.94 20.41 9.77
C LYS A 75 -5.41 20.21 10.14
N LEU A 76 -6.05 19.18 9.60
CA LEU A 76 -7.43 18.82 9.92
C LEU A 76 -7.56 18.05 11.24
N GLY A 77 -6.45 17.67 11.88
CA GLY A 77 -6.43 16.87 13.10
C GLY A 77 -6.95 15.44 12.90
N ILE A 78 -6.99 14.96 11.65
CA ILE A 78 -7.49 13.61 11.30
C ILE A 78 -6.42 12.56 11.59
N ILE A 79 -5.15 12.94 11.46
CA ILE A 79 -3.98 12.10 11.71
C ILE A 79 -3.07 12.79 12.70
N THR A 80 -2.43 12.00 13.57
CA THR A 80 -1.37 12.46 14.49
C THR A 80 -0.06 11.75 14.20
N GLU A 81 1.07 12.29 14.67
CA GLU A 81 2.39 11.63 14.55
C GLU A 81 2.39 10.17 15.03
N LYS A 82 1.57 9.85 16.04
CA LYS A 82 1.43 8.48 16.57
C LYS A 82 0.90 7.50 15.51
N ASN A 83 -0.06 7.93 14.69
CA ASN A 83 -0.63 7.07 13.64
C ASN A 83 0.43 6.70 12.59
N TRP A 84 1.35 7.62 12.29
CA TRP A 84 2.45 7.34 11.36
C TRP A 84 3.52 6.44 11.97
N ALA A 85 3.85 6.65 13.25
CA ALA A 85 4.79 5.79 13.96
C ALA A 85 4.31 4.32 14.00
N GLU A 86 3.01 4.08 14.20
CA GLU A 86 2.40 2.74 14.14
C GLU A 86 2.51 2.14 12.73
N TYR A 87 2.25 2.93 11.69
CA TYR A 87 2.37 2.47 10.30
C TYR A 87 3.82 2.16 9.91
N GLU A 88 4.79 2.98 10.34
CA GLU A 88 6.22 2.73 10.10
C GLU A 88 6.71 1.46 10.81
N LEU A 89 6.21 1.19 12.01
CA LEU A 89 6.52 -0.05 12.72
C LEU A 89 6.01 -1.27 11.95
N GLN A 90 4.77 -1.24 11.47
CA GLN A 90 4.20 -2.31 10.65
C GLN A 90 5.00 -2.55 9.36
N LEU A 91 5.48 -1.49 8.70
CA LEU A 91 6.32 -1.61 7.51
C LEU A 91 7.65 -2.30 7.83
N LYS A 92 8.29 -1.94 8.96
CA LYS A 92 9.55 -2.57 9.40
C LYS A 92 9.36 -4.04 9.74
N GLU A 93 8.32 -4.38 10.51
CA GLU A 93 8.01 -5.78 10.84
C GLU A 93 7.76 -6.62 9.58
N ALA A 94 7.02 -6.08 8.61
CA ALA A 94 6.77 -6.74 7.33
C ALA A 94 8.02 -6.87 6.45
N GLU A 95 8.97 -5.95 6.57
CA GLU A 95 10.27 -6.04 5.88
C GLU A 95 11.17 -7.10 6.53
N GLU A 96 11.22 -7.14 7.86
CA GLU A 96 11.97 -8.15 8.62
C GLU A 96 11.44 -9.56 8.38
N ALA A 97 10.11 -9.75 8.42
CA ALA A 97 9.48 -11.03 8.10
C ALA A 97 9.87 -11.53 6.70
N ARG A 98 9.82 -10.64 5.69
CA ARG A 98 10.24 -10.96 4.32
C ARG A 98 11.72 -11.28 4.20
N LYS A 99 12.59 -10.59 4.95
CA LYS A 99 14.04 -10.91 4.98
C LYS A 99 14.28 -12.30 5.56
N ILE A 100 13.60 -12.67 6.64
CA ILE A 100 13.71 -13.99 7.27
C ILE A 100 13.24 -15.08 6.31
N GLU A 101 12.09 -14.88 5.67
CA GLU A 101 11.52 -15.85 4.71
C GLU A 101 12.42 -16.02 3.50
N PHE A 102 12.90 -14.92 2.91
CA PHE A 102 13.86 -14.96 1.80
C PHE A 102 15.15 -15.71 2.17
N GLN A 103 15.63 -15.52 3.39
CA GLN A 103 16.84 -16.20 3.85
C GLN A 103 16.62 -17.70 4.05
N LYS A 104 15.46 -18.12 4.57
CA LYS A 104 15.08 -19.54 4.65
C LYS A 104 14.97 -20.19 3.28
N GLU A 105 14.30 -19.54 2.33
CA GLU A 105 14.18 -20.06 0.95
C GLU A 105 15.54 -20.15 0.25
N LYS A 106 16.46 -19.23 0.57
CA LYS A 106 17.82 -19.27 0.04
C LYS A 106 18.61 -20.45 0.61
N GLU A 107 18.57 -20.65 1.92
CA GLU A 107 19.23 -21.79 2.59
C GLU A 107 18.66 -23.14 2.11
N GLU A 108 17.35 -23.23 1.90
CA GLU A 108 16.70 -24.45 1.40
C GLU A 108 17.10 -24.73 -0.05
N ARG A 109 17.17 -23.70 -0.90
CA ARG A 109 17.70 -23.84 -2.27
C ARG A 109 19.15 -24.28 -2.30
N GLU A 110 20.01 -23.66 -1.49
CA GLU A 110 21.43 -24.03 -1.38
C GLU A 110 21.59 -25.48 -0.88
N ARG A 111 20.74 -25.93 0.05
CA ARG A 111 20.75 -27.31 0.54
C ARG A 111 20.33 -28.31 -0.53
N LEU A 112 19.24 -28.04 -1.26
CA LEU A 112 18.78 -28.88 -2.36
C LEU A 112 19.81 -28.95 -3.50
N GLU A 113 20.47 -27.84 -3.79
CA GLU A 113 21.53 -27.77 -4.79
C GLU A 113 22.76 -28.59 -4.37
N TYR A 114 23.16 -28.50 -3.09
CA TYR A 114 24.22 -29.34 -2.53
C TYR A 114 23.90 -30.84 -2.61
N GLU A 115 22.69 -31.26 -2.21
CA GLU A 115 22.28 -32.67 -2.29
C GLU A 115 22.26 -33.18 -3.73
N ARG A 116 21.77 -32.36 -4.68
CA ARG A 116 21.78 -32.69 -6.10
C ARG A 116 23.19 -32.85 -6.64
N LEU A 117 24.11 -31.94 -6.29
CA LEU A 117 25.51 -32.02 -6.71
C LEU A 117 26.20 -33.24 -6.12
N LYS A 118 25.97 -33.53 -4.83
CA LYS A 118 26.52 -34.71 -4.17
C LYS A 118 26.11 -36.00 -4.88
N LEU A 119 24.82 -36.18 -5.16
CA LEU A 119 24.30 -37.34 -5.89
C LEU A 119 24.95 -37.47 -7.28
N LYS A 120 25.07 -36.36 -8.02
CA LYS A 120 25.71 -36.35 -9.34
C LYS A 120 27.17 -36.82 -9.31
N PHE A 121 27.95 -36.41 -8.30
CA PHE A 121 29.36 -36.79 -8.17
C PHE A 121 29.57 -38.18 -7.53
N GLU A 122 28.58 -38.71 -6.80
CA GLU A 122 28.59 -40.11 -6.33
C GLU A 122 28.19 -41.10 -7.44
N GLU A 123 27.37 -40.71 -8.42
CA GLU A 123 27.04 -41.55 -9.60
C GLU A 123 28.13 -41.57 -10.70
N GLU A 124 29.05 -40.60 -10.71
CA GLU A 124 30.17 -40.52 -11.66
C GLU A 124 31.46 -41.26 -11.18
N ASN A 125 31.43 -41.91 -10.01
CA ASN A 125 32.50 -42.79 -9.49
C ASN A 125 32.06 -44.25 -9.39
#